data_AF-A0A4Q0SX60-F1
#
_entry.id   AF-A0A4Q0SX60-F1
#
_cell.length_a   1.000
_cell.length_b   1.000
_cell.length_c   1.000
_cell.angle_alpha   90.00
_cell.angle_beta   90.00
_cell.angle_gamma   90.00
#
_symmetry.space_group_name_H-M   'P 1'
#
loop_
_entity.id
_entity.type
_entity.pdbx_description
1 polymer ?
#
loop_
_entity_poly.entity_id
_entity_poly.type
_entity_poly.pdbx_seq_one_letter_code
_entity_poly.pdbx_strand_id
1 'polypeptide(L)'
;MPGLQSIRLTFDHPRPIRKIRLEFEEETTSRSQEFTLAVTHADGSRREIIRQQWSFSPGSSTTEVEEYTVQLDNVLSFELIVDPGRHDKNVFVTLKTLRIA
;
A
#
# COMPACT_ATOMS: atom_id res chain seq x y z
N MET A 1 4.24 -19.90 2.42
CA MET A 1 5.15 -18.81 2.02
C MET A 1 4.31 -17.56 1.86
N PRO A 2 4.68 -16.41 2.48
CA PRO A 2 3.79 -15.27 2.68
C PRO A 2 3.17 -14.66 1.41
N GLY A 3 3.81 -14.75 0.23
CA GLY A 3 3.19 -14.33 -1.03
C GLY A 3 2.73 -12.86 -1.05
N LEU A 4 1.72 -12.54 -1.87
CA LEU A 4 1.08 -11.23 -1.86
C LEU A 4 0.45 -10.95 -0.50
N GLN A 5 0.77 -9.80 0.07
CA GLN A 5 0.28 -9.35 1.37
C GLN A 5 -0.70 -8.20 1.19
N SER A 6 -1.77 -8.16 1.98
CA SER A 6 -2.77 -7.09 1.84
C SER A 6 -3.33 -6.61 3.18
N ILE A 7 -3.66 -5.32 3.20
CA ILE A 7 -4.43 -4.68 4.26
C ILE A 7 -5.67 -4.09 3.59
N ARG A 8 -6.85 -4.44 4.11
CA ARG A 8 -8.11 -3.86 3.68
C ARG A 8 -8.76 -3.11 4.84
N LEU A 9 -9.10 -1.85 4.60
CA LEU A 9 -9.91 -1.02 5.48
C LEU A 9 -11.31 -0.95 4.88
N THR A 10 -12.30 -1.46 5.60
CA THR A 10 -13.72 -1.41 5.20
C THR A 10 -14.44 -0.40 6.08
N PHE A 11 -15.27 0.45 5.48
CA PHE A 11 -16.06 1.45 6.20
C PHE A 11 -17.52 1.01 6.30
N ASP A 12 -18.15 1.22 7.46
CA ASP A 12 -19.58 0.91 7.67
C ASP A 12 -20.50 1.72 6.73
N HIS A 13 -20.05 2.91 6.33
CA HIS A 13 -20.72 3.80 5.39
C HIS A 13 -19.70 4.36 4.40
N PRO A 14 -20.10 4.70 3.16
CA PRO A 14 -19.20 5.32 2.19
C PRO A 14 -18.53 6.57 2.75
N ARG A 15 -17.20 6.64 2.67
CA ARG A 15 -16.40 7.78 3.13
C ARG A 15 -15.65 8.42 1.95
N PRO A 16 -15.46 9.74 1.95
CA PRO A 16 -14.47 10.35 1.08
C PRO A 16 -13.06 10.02 1.60
N ILE A 17 -12.10 9.89 0.68
CA ILE A 17 -10.67 9.85 0.98
C ILE A 17 -10.00 10.97 0.18
N ARG A 18 -9.24 11.81 0.87
CA ARG A 18 -8.56 12.97 0.32
C ARG A 18 -7.04 12.89 0.46
N LYS A 19 -6.55 12.19 1.48
CA LYS A 19 -5.12 11.99 1.71
C LYS A 19 -4.81 10.54 2.05
N ILE A 20 -3.70 10.06 1.52
CA ILE A 20 -3.14 8.75 1.82
C ILE A 20 -1.66 8.94 2.13
N ARG A 21 -1.19 8.36 3.23
CA ARG A 21 0.24 8.31 3.56
C ARG A 21 0.65 6.89 3.92
N LEU A 22 1.76 6.46 3.33
CA LEU A 22 2.41 5.18 3.56
C LEU A 22 3.86 5.41 3.99
N GLU A 23 4.34 4.57 4.90
CA GLU A 23 5.75 4.51 5.28
C GLU A 23 6.14 3.05 5.45
N PHE A 24 6.99 2.57 4.54
CA PHE A 24 7.57 1.24 4.58
C PHE A 24 9.03 1.30 5.03
N GLU A 25 9.49 0.25 5.69
CA GLU A 25 10.87 0.11 6.15
C GLU A 25 11.46 -1.25 5.77
N GLU A 26 12.76 -1.24 5.42
CA GLU A 26 13.58 -2.42 5.21
C GLU A 26 15.04 -2.06 5.46
N GLU A 27 15.56 -2.48 6.60
CA GLU A 27 16.93 -2.15 7.02
C GLU A 27 17.95 -3.22 6.65
N THR A 28 17.50 -4.45 6.36
CA THR A 28 18.36 -5.63 6.40
C THR A 28 18.70 -6.19 5.04
N THR A 29 17.76 -6.11 4.10
CA THR A 29 17.85 -6.83 2.83
C THR A 29 17.65 -5.92 1.64
N SER A 30 18.54 -6.00 0.65
CA SER A 30 18.33 -5.34 -0.63
C SER A 30 17.22 -6.06 -1.41
N ARG A 31 16.11 -5.41 -1.67
CA ARG A 31 14.99 -5.99 -2.43
C ARG A 31 14.14 -4.93 -3.10
N SER A 32 13.48 -5.32 -4.19
CA SER A 32 12.43 -4.51 -4.79
C SER A 32 11.07 -4.99 -4.32
N GLN A 33 10.25 -4.07 -3.84
CA GLN A 33 8.85 -4.30 -3.56
C GLN A 33 7.97 -3.54 -4.55
N GLU A 34 6.75 -4.02 -4.75
CA GLU A 34 5.72 -3.31 -5.48
C GLU A 34 4.47 -3.22 -4.61
N PHE A 35 3.84 -2.06 -4.55
CA PHE A 35 2.53 -1.94 -3.93
C PHE A 35 1.50 -1.37 -4.89
N THR A 36 0.25 -1.73 -4.62
CA THR A 36 -0.94 -1.27 -5.31
C THR A 36 -1.94 -0.76 -4.28
N LEU A 37 -2.46 0.44 -4.53
CA LEU A 37 -3.63 0.96 -3.82
C LEU A 37 -4.85 0.79 -4.70
N ALA A 38 -5.89 0.19 -4.12
CA ALA A 38 -7.18 0.06 -4.76
C ALA A 38 -8.31 0.52 -3.83
N VAL A 39 -9.41 0.97 -4.43
CA VAL A 39 -10.63 1.31 -3.70
C VAL A 39 -11.82 0.61 -4.33
N THR A 40 -12.81 0.31 -3.50
CA THR A 40 -14.15 -0.09 -3.94
C THR A 40 -15.13 1.00 -3.56
N HIS A 41 -15.91 1.49 -4.52
CA HIS A 41 -16.92 2.52 -4.32
C HIS A 41 -18.28 1.92 -3.92
N ALA A 42 -19.19 2.76 -3.47
CA ALA A 42 -20.54 2.39 -3.05
C ALA A 42 -21.38 1.74 -4.15
N ASP A 43 -21.08 2.02 -5.43
CA ASP A 43 -21.71 1.38 -6.59
C ASP A 43 -21.15 -0.03 -6.88
N GLY A 44 -20.23 -0.52 -6.05
CA GLY A 44 -19.57 -1.81 -6.20
C GLY A 44 -18.39 -1.79 -7.19
N SER A 45 -18.11 -0.66 -7.84
CA SER A 45 -16.96 -0.55 -8.74
C SER A 45 -15.65 -0.61 -7.95
N ARG A 46 -14.70 -1.42 -8.43
CA ARG A 46 -13.36 -1.51 -7.88
C ARG A 46 -12.36 -0.87 -8.84
N ARG A 47 -11.48 -0.03 -8.32
CA ARG A 47 -10.47 0.68 -9.11
C ARG A 47 -9.11 0.66 -8.43
N GLU A 48 -8.09 0.31 -9.20
CA GLU A 48 -6.69 0.60 -8.87
C GLU A 48 -6.44 2.10 -9.08
N ILE A 49 -5.89 2.76 -8.06
CA ILE A 49 -5.64 4.20 -8.07
C ILE A 49 -4.15 4.54 -8.19
N ILE A 50 -3.28 3.74 -7.57
CA ILE A 50 -1.84 3.94 -7.52
C ILE A 50 -1.17 2.58 -7.58
N ARG A 51 -0.07 2.49 -8.33
CA ARG A 51 0.86 1.37 -8.30
C ARG A 51 2.27 1.90 -8.39
N GLN A 52 3.12 1.43 -7.49
CA GLN A 52 4.51 1.87 -7.41
C GLN A 52 5.42 0.70 -7.07
N GLN A 53 6.67 0.84 -7.49
CA GLN A 53 7.74 -0.10 -7.18
C GLN A 53 8.90 0.68 -6.57
N TRP A 54 9.46 0.16 -5.50
CA TRP A 54 10.60 0.72 -4.80
C TRP A 54 11.66 -0.33 -4.53
N SER A 55 12.93 0.09 -4.55
CA SER A 55 14.06 -0.78 -4.25
C SER A 55 14.74 -0.33 -2.96
N PHE A 56 14.67 -1.20 -1.96
CA PHE A 56 15.41 -1.02 -0.72
C PHE A 56 16.85 -1.47 -0.87
N SER A 57 17.73 -0.77 -0.17
CA SER A 57 19.15 -1.10 -0.05
C SER A 57 19.65 -0.76 1.35
N PRO A 58 20.19 -1.73 2.11
CA PRO A 58 20.77 -1.48 3.42
C PRO A 58 21.84 -0.38 3.36
N GLY A 59 21.75 0.60 4.25
CA GLY A 59 22.69 1.72 4.34
C GLY A 59 22.44 2.89 3.39
N SER A 60 21.46 2.80 2.47
CA SER A 60 21.11 3.93 1.59
C SER A 60 19.61 4.19 1.48
N SER A 61 18.81 3.24 1.02
CA SER A 61 17.37 3.41 0.80
C SER A 61 16.60 2.41 1.66
N THR A 62 16.57 2.64 2.97
CA THR A 62 15.90 1.73 3.93
C THR A 62 14.46 2.11 4.24
N THR A 63 14.00 3.26 3.75
CA THR A 63 12.64 3.77 4.00
C THR A 63 12.02 4.25 2.68
N GLU A 64 10.74 3.96 2.50
CA GLU A 64 9.90 4.48 1.42
C GLU A 64 8.76 5.25 2.07
N VAL A 65 8.66 6.55 1.78
CA VAL A 65 7.61 7.43 2.31
C VAL A 65 6.83 8.02 1.14
N GLU A 66 5.55 7.73 1.09
CA GLU A 66 4.65 8.20 0.04
C GLU A 66 3.50 8.99 0.65
N GLU A 67 3.19 10.15 0.07
CA GLU A 67 2.04 10.97 0.47
C GLU A 67 1.28 11.45 -0.77
N TYR A 68 0.00 11.09 -0.86
CA TYR A 68 -0.86 11.40 -1.99
C TYR A 68 -2.02 12.29 -1.57
N THR A 69 -2.28 13.31 -2.38
CA THR A 69 -3.57 14.01 -2.39
C THR A 69 -4.43 13.39 -3.48
N VAL A 70 -5.59 12.85 -3.09
CA VAL A 70 -6.52 12.17 -3.99
C VAL A 70 -7.91 12.79 -3.88
N GLN A 71 -8.76 12.52 -4.87
CA GLN A 71 -10.16 12.94 -4.85
C GLN A 71 -11.04 11.70 -5.06
N LEU A 72 -11.25 10.94 -3.99
CA LEU A 72 -12.05 9.73 -4.02
C LEU A 72 -13.30 9.93 -3.17
N ASP A 73 -14.46 9.78 -3.80
CA ASP A 73 -15.77 9.92 -3.17
C ASP A 73 -16.45 8.56 -3.05
N ASN A 74 -17.34 8.44 -2.06
CA ASN A 74 -18.16 7.26 -1.83
C ASN A 74 -17.37 5.94 -1.72
N VAL A 75 -16.21 5.94 -1.05
CA VAL A 75 -15.37 4.74 -0.87
C VAL A 75 -15.94 3.86 0.24
N LEU A 76 -16.19 2.59 -0.06
CA LEU A 76 -16.58 1.55 0.91
C LEU A 76 -15.39 0.76 1.44
N SER A 77 -14.37 0.55 0.61
CA SER A 77 -13.14 -0.09 1.07
C SER A 77 -11.91 0.49 0.42
N PHE A 78 -10.84 0.61 1.19
CA PHE A 78 -9.48 0.88 0.72
C PHE A 78 -8.63 -0.39 0.88
N GLU A 79 -7.82 -0.70 -0.11
CA GLU A 79 -6.93 -1.85 -0.12
C GLU A 79 -5.50 -1.41 -0.44
N LEU A 80 -4.56 -1.78 0.42
CA LEU A 80 -3.13 -1.79 0.14
C LEU A 80 -2.74 -3.24 -0.14
N ILE A 81 -2.19 -3.50 -1.32
CA ILE A 81 -1.69 -4.82 -1.74
C ILE A 81 -0.20 -4.66 -2.01
N VAL A 82 0.63 -5.52 -1.43
CA VAL A 82 2.09 -5.44 -1.56
C VAL A 82 2.64 -6.78 -2.01
N ASP A 83 3.42 -6.75 -3.09
CA ASP A 83 4.37 -7.79 -3.44
C ASP A 83 5.71 -7.46 -2.74
N PRO A 84 6.06 -8.16 -1.65
CA PRO A 84 7.27 -7.89 -0.87
C PRO A 84 8.57 -8.15 -1.65
N GLY A 85 8.52 -8.88 -2.76
CA GLY A 85 9.69 -9.31 -3.49
C GLY A 85 9.32 -10.32 -4.55
N ARG A 86 9.30 -9.87 -5.82
CA ARG A 86 8.94 -10.71 -6.99
C ARG A 86 9.73 -12.02 -7.10
N HIS A 87 10.87 -12.12 -6.42
CA HIS A 87 11.79 -13.27 -6.48
C HIS A 87 11.98 -14.02 -5.15
N ASP A 88 11.62 -13.43 -4.01
CA ASP A 88 11.72 -14.10 -2.71
C ASP A 88 10.36 -14.08 -1.97
N LYS A 89 9.70 -15.24 -1.99
CA LYS A 89 8.37 -15.43 -1.41
C LYS A 89 8.40 -15.62 0.11
N ASN A 90 9.55 -15.55 0.76
CA ASN A 90 9.70 -15.69 2.22
C ASN A 90 9.82 -14.36 2.97
N VAL A 91 9.62 -13.24 2.28
CA VAL A 91 9.79 -11.90 2.86
C VAL A 91 8.45 -11.32 3.31
N PHE A 92 8.45 -10.67 4.47
CA PHE A 92 7.33 -9.87 4.97
C PHE A 92 7.57 -8.40 4.74
N VAL A 93 6.48 -7.65 4.55
CA VAL A 93 6.53 -6.19 4.47
C VAL A 93 6.50 -5.61 5.87
N THR A 94 7.37 -4.63 6.14
CA THR A 94 7.24 -3.78 7.33
C THR A 94 6.59 -2.46 6.93
N LEU A 95 5.38 -2.25 7.43
CA LEU A 95 4.62 -1.00 7.26
C LEU A 95 4.56 -0.29 8.61
N LYS A 96 5.25 0.84 8.71
CA LYS A 96 5.31 1.65 9.92
C LYS A 96 4.12 2.59 10.04
N THR A 97 3.70 3.18 8.93
CA THR A 97 2.59 4.12 8.90
C THR A 97 1.64 3.80 7.75
N LEU A 98 0.35 3.64 8.07
CA LEU A 98 -0.76 3.77 7.12
C LEU A 98 -1.72 4.82 7.66
N ARG A 99 -1.90 5.91 6.93
CA ARG A 99 -2.88 6.96 7.28
C ARG A 99 -3.75 7.27 6.07
N ILE A 100 -5.04 7.35 6.33
CA ILE A 100 -6.06 7.79 5.38
C ILE A 100 -6.89 8.89 6.05
N ALA A 101 -7.22 9.95 5.29
CA ALA A 101 -8.01 11.08 5.77
C ALA A 101 -8.86 11.67 4.64
#